data_AF-A0A2S7KRY0-F1
#
_entry.id   AF-A0A2S7KRY0-F1
#
_cell.length_a   1.000
_cell.length_b   1.000
_cell.length_c   1.000
_cell.angle_alpha   90.00
_cell.angle_beta   90.00
_cell.angle_gamma   90.00
#
_symmetry.space_group_name_H-M   'P 1'
#
loop_
_entity.id
_entity.type
_entity.pdbx_description
1 polymer ?
#
loop_
_entity_poly.entity_id
_entity_poly.type
_entity_poly.pdbx_seq_one_letter_code
_entity_poly.pdbx_strand_id
1 'polypeptide(L)'
;MTIKKCHYDLQVEYIDGVLHESDYELYLNDKLDKWVKVQDTGGKMVGSKNGKNSVDLGDEITYSSSLFFFKEPKGVKSTFSESNMKTPSVSEESDSPGVYLLDKSKGSYHYDNGKLMKVVVKDVINLEMVRRQ
;
A
#
# COMPACT_ATOMS: atom_id res chain seq x y z
N MET A 1 19.47 -6.69 15.37
CA MET A 1 19.19 -7.71 14.34
C MET A 1 19.67 -7.16 13.00
N THR A 2 20.45 -7.91 12.22
CA THR A 2 20.92 -7.48 10.89
C THR A 2 20.01 -8.11 9.83
N ILE A 3 19.41 -7.29 8.97
CA ILE A 3 18.56 -7.73 7.85
C ILE A 3 19.47 -7.89 6.63
N LYS A 4 19.57 -9.11 6.07
CA LYS A 4 20.35 -9.43 4.86
C LYS A 4 19.47 -9.63 3.64
N LYS A 5 18.25 -10.13 3.85
CA LYS A 5 17.22 -10.31 2.81
C LYS A 5 15.90 -9.73 3.30
N CYS A 6 15.22 -9.03 2.40
CA CYS A 6 13.87 -8.51 2.59
C CYS A 6 13.08 -8.87 1.32
N HIS A 7 11.99 -9.62 1.49
CA HIS A 7 11.11 -10.03 0.41
C HIS A 7 9.67 -9.73 0.84
N TYR A 8 8.90 -9.17 -0.07
CA TYR A 8 7.48 -8.91 0.12
C TYR A 8 6.69 -9.62 -0.98
N ASP A 9 5.57 -10.22 -0.60
CA ASP A 9 4.57 -10.76 -1.50
C ASP A 9 3.24 -10.07 -1.23
N LEU A 10 2.52 -9.73 -2.29
CA LEU A 10 1.25 -9.02 -2.20
C LEU A 10 0.34 -9.46 -3.34
N GLN A 11 -0.75 -10.12 -2.98
CA GLN A 11 -1.87 -10.39 -3.86
C GLN A 11 -3.03 -9.47 -3.50
N VAL A 12 -3.66 -8.87 -4.52
CA VAL A 12 -4.81 -7.98 -4.34
C VAL A 12 -5.84 -8.26 -5.43
N GLU A 13 -7.10 -8.36 -5.05
CA GLU A 13 -8.24 -8.50 -5.94
C GLU A 13 -9.22 -7.36 -5.74
N TYR A 14 -9.68 -6.79 -6.86
CA TYR A 14 -10.75 -5.80 -6.88
C TYR A 14 -11.93 -6.33 -7.69
N ILE A 15 -13.13 -6.12 -7.16
CA ILE A 15 -14.39 -6.38 -7.86
C ILE A 15 -15.12 -5.04 -7.98
N ASP A 16 -15.49 -4.67 -9.21
CA ASP A 16 -16.19 -3.40 -9.51
C ASP A 16 -15.52 -2.14 -8.93
N GLY A 17 -14.19 -2.16 -8.81
CA GLY A 17 -13.39 -1.04 -8.29
C GLY A 17 -13.29 -0.96 -6.77
N VAL A 18 -13.84 -1.94 -6.05
CA VAL A 18 -13.73 -2.09 -4.59
C VAL A 18 -12.78 -3.23 -4.28
N LEU A 19 -11.91 -3.05 -3.27
CA LEU A 19 -11.02 -4.08 -2.76
C LEU A 19 -11.87 -5.24 -2.22
N HIS A 20 -11.73 -6.41 -2.82
CA HIS A 20 -12.41 -7.63 -2.38
C HIS A 20 -11.53 -8.45 -1.43
N GLU A 21 -10.26 -8.64 -1.81
CA GLU A 21 -9.29 -9.39 -1.01
C GLU A 21 -7.89 -8.78 -1.15
N SER A 22 -7.10 -8.83 -0.08
CA SER A 22 -5.65 -8.69 -0.17
C SER A 22 -4.96 -9.63 0.81
N ASP A 23 -3.83 -10.17 0.38
CA ASP A 23 -2.95 -11.02 1.18
C ASP A 23 -1.52 -10.49 1.04
N TYR A 24 -0.97 -10.00 2.15
CA TYR A 24 0.35 -9.37 2.23
C TYR A 24 1.27 -10.18 3.15
N GLU A 25 2.45 -10.51 2.66
CA GLU A 25 3.49 -11.18 3.42
C GLU A 25 4.82 -10.43 3.35
N LEU A 26 5.51 -10.34 4.48
CA LEU A 26 6.85 -9.80 4.61
C LEU A 26 7.76 -10.87 5.20
N TYR A 27 8.83 -11.17 4.47
CA TYR A 27 9.86 -12.11 4.85
C TYR A 27 11.18 -11.38 5.12
N LEU A 28 11.71 -11.54 6.33
CA LEU A 28 13.03 -11.03 6.72
C LEU A 28 13.97 -12.21 6.96
N ASN A 29 15.08 -12.25 6.23
CA ASN A 29 16.03 -13.37 6.26
C ASN A 29 15.33 -14.73 6.07
N ASP A 30 14.47 -14.82 5.05
CA ASP A 30 13.71 -16.01 4.66
C ASP A 30 12.72 -16.52 5.74
N LYS A 31 12.38 -15.69 6.74
CA LYS A 31 11.37 -15.98 7.76
C LYS A 31 10.21 -15.01 7.66
N LEU A 32 8.98 -15.53 7.75
CA LEU A 32 7.78 -14.71 7.83
C LEU A 32 7.83 -13.81 9.08
N ASP A 33 7.87 -12.51 8.85
CA ASP A 33 7.90 -11.48 9.89
C ASP A 33 6.51 -10.88 10.10
N LYS A 34 5.82 -10.61 8.98
CA LYS A 34 4.48 -10.02 8.97
C LYS A 34 3.62 -10.69 7.91
N TRP A 35 2.40 -11.01 8.29
CA TRP A 35 1.33 -11.44 7.41
C TRP A 35 0.09 -10.60 7.71
N VAL A 36 -0.56 -10.06 6.68
CA VAL A 36 -1.79 -9.31 6.80
C VAL A 36 -2.75 -9.77 5.72
N LYS A 37 -3.95 -10.18 6.12
CA LYS A 37 -5.02 -10.57 5.21
C LYS A 37 -6.23 -9.67 5.42
N VAL A 38 -6.80 -9.17 4.33
CA VAL A 38 -8.00 -8.34 4.33
C VAL A 38 -8.99 -8.94 3.35
N GLN A 39 -10.25 -9.03 3.73
CA GLN A 39 -11.30 -9.62 2.92
C GLN A 39 -12.63 -8.89 3.15
N ASP A 40 -13.43 -8.76 2.10
CA ASP A 40 -14.83 -8.36 2.22
C ASP A 40 -15.68 -9.53 2.73
N THR A 41 -16.40 -9.30 3.83
CA THR A 41 -17.35 -10.26 4.40
C THR A 41 -18.78 -9.71 4.35
N GLY A 42 -19.31 -9.54 3.14
CA GLY A 42 -20.71 -9.12 2.92
C GLY A 42 -20.91 -7.61 3.06
N GLY A 43 -20.06 -6.82 2.42
CA GLY A 43 -20.10 -5.35 2.42
C GLY A 43 -19.33 -4.72 3.58
N LYS A 44 -18.46 -5.49 4.25
CA LYS A 44 -17.62 -5.02 5.35
C LYS A 44 -16.22 -5.54 5.20
N MET A 45 -15.25 -4.65 5.29
CA MET A 45 -13.85 -5.03 5.19
C MET A 45 -13.36 -5.52 6.55
N VAL A 46 -12.82 -6.73 6.57
CA VAL A 46 -12.27 -7.36 7.77
C VAL A 46 -10.80 -7.66 7.54
N GLY A 47 -9.94 -7.22 8.47
CA GLY A 47 -8.50 -7.44 8.43
C GLY A 47 -8.02 -8.34 9.54
N SER A 48 -7.03 -9.18 9.27
CA SER A 48 -6.33 -10.01 10.26
C SER A 48 -4.82 -9.86 10.10
N LYS A 49 -4.07 -9.97 11.19
CA LYS A 49 -2.61 -9.84 11.18
C LYS A 49 -1.95 -10.98 11.93
N ASN A 50 -1.00 -11.65 11.28
CA ASN A 50 -0.29 -12.81 11.79
C ASN A 50 -1.25 -13.88 12.35
N GLY A 51 -2.39 -14.10 11.68
CA GLY A 51 -3.45 -15.03 12.11
C GLY A 51 -4.18 -14.67 13.40
N LYS A 52 -3.99 -13.45 13.92
CA LYS A 52 -4.66 -12.95 15.13
C LYS A 52 -5.95 -12.20 14.77
N ASN A 53 -6.79 -12.02 15.79
CA ASN A 53 -8.11 -11.38 15.79
C ASN A 53 -8.40 -10.50 14.57
N SER A 54 -9.50 -10.82 13.90
CA SER A 54 -10.11 -9.98 12.89
C SER A 54 -10.52 -8.63 13.47
N VAL A 55 -10.20 -7.55 12.76
CA VAL A 55 -10.65 -6.19 13.05
C VAL A 55 -11.58 -5.71 11.94
N ASP A 56 -12.64 -5.01 12.32
CA ASP A 56 -13.51 -4.30 11.39
C ASP A 56 -12.74 -3.07 10.88
N LEU A 57 -12.55 -2.99 9.57
CA LEU A 57 -11.87 -1.89 8.88
C LEU A 57 -12.85 -0.85 8.34
N GLY A 58 -14.15 -1.05 8.56
CA GLY A 58 -15.23 -0.20 8.10
C GLY A 58 -15.77 -0.61 6.73
N ASP A 59 -16.19 0.43 6.00
CA ASP A 59 -16.85 0.30 4.70
C ASP A 59 -15.84 -0.01 3.57
N GLU A 60 -16.33 0.09 2.35
CA GLU A 60 -15.60 -0.21 1.11
C GLU A 60 -14.24 0.51 1.00
N ILE A 61 -13.23 -0.25 0.60
CA ILE A 61 -11.90 0.29 0.27
C ILE A 61 -11.81 0.42 -1.25
N THR A 62 -11.94 1.64 -1.76
CA THR A 62 -11.89 1.95 -3.20
C THR A 62 -10.51 2.37 -3.69
N TYR A 63 -9.58 2.64 -2.76
CA TYR A 63 -8.20 2.97 -3.09
C TYR A 63 -7.24 2.41 -2.04
N SER A 64 -6.30 1.57 -2.45
CA SER A 64 -5.26 1.03 -1.57
C SER A 64 -3.85 1.28 -2.12
N SER A 65 -2.84 1.00 -1.30
CA SER A 65 -1.45 1.43 -1.57
C SER A 65 -0.88 0.72 -2.81
N SER A 66 -1.34 -0.50 -3.10
CA SER A 66 -0.98 -1.21 -4.32
C SER A 66 -1.45 -0.51 -5.60
N LEU A 67 -2.58 0.22 -5.59
CA LEU A 67 -3.05 0.95 -6.78
C LEU A 67 -2.10 2.07 -7.22
N PHE A 68 -1.24 2.59 -6.34
CA PHE A 68 -0.24 3.58 -6.74
C PHE A 68 0.72 3.04 -7.81
N PHE A 69 0.92 1.72 -7.91
CA PHE A 69 1.75 1.15 -8.97
C PHE A 69 1.11 1.20 -10.35
N PHE A 70 -0.20 1.38 -10.42
CA PHE A 70 -0.99 1.24 -11.64
C PHE A 70 -1.78 2.49 -12.01
N LYS A 71 -2.11 3.33 -11.02
CA LYS A 71 -3.01 4.47 -11.16
C LYS A 71 -2.51 5.66 -10.37
N GLU A 72 -2.48 6.81 -11.03
CA GLU A 72 -2.21 8.09 -10.39
C GLU A 72 -3.39 8.50 -9.47
N PRO A 73 -3.14 8.88 -8.21
CA PRO A 73 -4.16 9.10 -7.19
C PRO A 73 -4.81 10.50 -7.27
N LYS A 74 -5.23 10.93 -8.46
CA LYS A 74 -5.83 12.27 -8.65
C LYS A 74 -7.09 12.45 -7.81
N GLY A 75 -7.09 13.45 -6.94
CA GLY A 75 -8.21 13.76 -6.05
C GLY A 75 -8.39 12.79 -4.87
N VAL A 76 -7.53 11.78 -4.72
CA VAL A 76 -7.56 10.83 -3.60
C VAL A 76 -6.94 11.50 -2.38
N LYS A 77 -7.68 11.51 -1.26
CA LYS A 77 -7.25 12.15 0.02
C LYS A 77 -6.66 11.17 1.02
N SER A 78 -6.96 9.89 0.87
CA SER A 78 -6.49 8.81 1.73
C SER A 78 -6.43 7.52 0.94
N THR A 79 -5.57 6.62 1.36
CA THR A 79 -5.45 5.27 0.77
C THR A 79 -5.45 4.26 1.88
N PHE A 80 -5.94 3.06 1.63
CA PHE A 80 -5.74 1.92 2.53
C PHE A 80 -4.31 1.36 2.38
N SER A 81 -3.72 0.90 3.48
CA SER A 81 -2.40 0.25 3.52
C SER A 81 -2.56 -1.20 3.93
N GLU A 82 -2.38 -2.09 2.96
CA GLU A 82 -2.50 -3.54 3.10
C GLU A 82 -1.53 -4.08 4.15
N SER A 83 -0.30 -3.57 4.18
CA SER A 83 0.73 -4.01 5.13
C SER A 83 0.53 -3.54 6.58
N ASN A 84 -0.33 -2.53 6.80
CA ASN A 84 -0.51 -1.89 8.11
C ASN A 84 -1.95 -1.85 8.62
N MET A 85 -2.95 -2.20 7.79
CA MET A 85 -4.38 -2.06 8.08
C MET A 85 -4.74 -0.64 8.57
N LYS A 86 -4.26 0.37 7.85
CA LYS A 86 -4.47 1.78 8.18
C LYS A 86 -4.83 2.55 6.92
N THR A 87 -5.44 3.72 7.11
CA THR A 87 -5.78 4.65 6.03
C THR A 87 -4.90 5.90 6.10
N PRO A 88 -3.62 5.85 5.66
CA PRO A 88 -2.78 7.03 5.58
C PRO A 88 -3.37 8.12 4.68
N SER A 89 -3.00 9.35 5.00
CA SER A 89 -3.36 10.52 4.19
C SER A 89 -2.51 10.59 2.91
N VAL A 90 -3.14 11.06 1.83
CA VAL A 90 -2.50 11.30 0.54
C VAL A 90 -2.57 12.80 0.26
N SER A 91 -1.44 13.39 -0.11
CA SER A 91 -1.36 14.80 -0.50
C SER A 91 -0.42 14.97 -1.69
N GLU A 92 -0.81 15.79 -2.66
CA GLU A 92 0.07 16.20 -3.76
C GLU A 92 1.00 17.34 -3.30
N GLU A 93 2.26 17.33 -3.73
CA GLU A 93 3.19 18.42 -3.47
C GLU A 93 2.84 19.65 -4.31
N SER A 94 2.63 20.80 -3.65
CA SER A 94 2.24 22.05 -4.32
C SER A 94 3.23 22.51 -5.39
N ASP A 95 4.53 22.32 -5.14
CA ASP A 95 5.61 22.79 -6.00
C ASP A 95 6.05 21.74 -7.05
N SER A 96 5.45 20.55 -7.04
CA SER A 96 5.83 19.44 -7.93
C SER A 96 4.60 18.60 -8.30
N PRO A 97 3.77 19.09 -9.26
CA PRO A 97 2.62 18.34 -9.74
C PRO A 97 2.99 16.93 -10.19
N GLY A 98 2.16 15.95 -9.85
CA GLY A 98 2.46 14.52 -10.09
C GLY A 98 3.34 13.87 -9.01
N VAL A 99 3.75 14.60 -7.97
CA VAL A 99 4.41 14.03 -6.78
C VAL A 99 3.39 13.92 -5.64
N TYR A 100 3.12 12.68 -5.20
CA TYR A 100 2.17 12.38 -4.13
C TYR A 100 2.89 11.83 -2.90
N LEU A 101 2.57 12.39 -1.74
CA LEU A 101 3.10 12.01 -0.44
C LEU A 101 2.09 11.17 0.35
N LEU A 102 2.59 10.11 1.00
CA LEU A 102 1.86 9.38 2.03
C LEU A 102 2.27 9.87 3.42
N ASP A 103 1.27 10.21 4.26
CA ASP A 103 1.46 10.70 5.62
C ASP A 103 2.53 11.79 5.72
N LYS A 104 2.44 12.80 4.84
CA LYS A 104 3.33 13.97 4.75
C LYS A 104 4.82 13.70 4.45
N SER A 105 5.30 12.46 4.39
CA SER A 105 6.66 12.10 3.89
C SER A 105 7.09 10.63 4.10
N LYS A 106 6.22 9.73 4.57
CA LYS A 106 6.59 8.30 4.76
C LYS A 106 6.85 7.58 3.45
N GLY A 107 6.26 8.07 2.37
CA GLY A 107 6.61 7.68 1.01
C GLY A 107 6.25 8.76 0.01
N SER A 108 6.95 8.78 -1.12
CA SER A 108 6.62 9.64 -2.25
C SER A 108 6.50 8.82 -3.54
N TYR A 109 5.51 9.18 -4.35
CA TYR A 109 5.20 8.55 -5.63
C TYR A 109 5.22 9.63 -6.71
N HIS A 110 6.03 9.41 -7.73
CA HIS A 110 6.32 10.39 -8.77
C HIS A 110 5.74 9.85 -10.08
N TYR A 111 4.82 10.61 -10.66
CA TYR A 111 4.13 10.24 -11.89
C TYR A 111 4.52 11.18 -13.03
N ASP A 112 4.53 10.63 -14.24
CA ASP A 112 4.58 11.39 -15.49
C ASP A 112 3.46 10.89 -16.40
N ASN A 113 2.56 11.78 -16.80
CA ASN A 113 1.41 11.47 -17.66
C ASN A 113 0.61 10.23 -17.20
N GLY A 114 0.26 10.15 -15.91
CA GLY A 114 -0.49 9.02 -15.36
C GLY A 114 0.32 7.75 -15.07
N LYS A 115 1.61 7.73 -15.44
CA LYS A 115 2.49 6.57 -15.24
C LYS A 115 3.39 6.79 -14.06
N LEU A 116 3.42 5.83 -13.14
CA LEU A 116 4.37 5.85 -12.04
C LEU A 116 5.80 5.70 -12.58
N MET A 117 6.66 6.65 -12.23
CA MET A 117 8.06 6.71 -12.65
C MET A 117 9.01 6.38 -11.52
N LYS A 118 8.71 6.83 -10.30
CA LYS A 118 9.55 6.62 -9.13
C LYS A 118 8.72 6.47 -7.86
N VAL A 119 9.17 5.57 -6.97
CA VAL A 119 8.65 5.44 -5.60
C VAL A 119 9.82 5.55 -4.64
N VAL A 120 9.64 6.33 -3.58
CA VAL A 120 10.53 6.35 -2.42
C VAL A 120 9.72 5.91 -1.21
N VAL A 121 10.11 4.82 -0.58
CA VAL A 121 9.50 4.32 0.67
C VAL A 121 10.51 4.49 1.80
N LYS A 122 10.10 5.19 2.86
CA LYS A 122 10.89 5.34 4.08
C LYS A 122 10.28 4.45 5.16
N ASP A 123 10.78 3.22 5.25
CA ASP A 123 10.39 2.26 6.28
C ASP A 123 11.66 1.69 6.97
N VAL A 124 11.62 0.45 7.46
CA VAL A 124 12.77 -0.29 8.02
C VAL A 124 14.00 -0.23 7.10
N ILE A 125 13.77 -0.11 5.79
CA ILE A 125 14.80 0.15 4.78
C ILE A 125 14.33 1.33 3.93
N ASN A 126 15.24 2.25 3.61
CA ASN A 126 14.99 3.27 2.57
C ASN A 126 15.05 2.60 1.21
N LEU A 127 13.90 2.55 0.53
CA LEU A 127 13.76 1.86 -0.74
C LEU A 127 13.40 2.87 -1.83
N GLU A 128 14.13 2.81 -2.94
CA GLU A 128 13.86 3.58 -4.14
C GLU A 128 13.61 2.62 -5.30
N MET A 129 12.47 2.76 -5.95
CA MET A 129 12.11 2.03 -7.17
C MET A 129 11.99 3.03 -8.31
N VAL A 130 12.68 2.78 -9.42
CA VAL A 130 12.64 3.61 -10.61
C VAL A 130 12.22 2.76 -11.79
N ARG A 131 11.23 3.24 -12.53
CA ARG A 131 10.78 2.60 -13.76
C ARG A 131 11.89 2.69 -14.81
N ARG A 132 12.33 1.55 -15.34
CA ARG A 132 13.25 1.53 -16.49
C ARG A 132 12.51 1.98 -17.75
N GLN A 133 13.13 2.88 -18.49
CA GLN A 133 12.67 3.31 -19.81
C GLN A 133 13.09 2.31 -20.89
#